data_AF-A0A9D1L0V6-F1
#
_entry.id   AF-A0A9D1L0V6-F1
#
_cell.length_a   1.000
_cell.length_b   1.000
_cell.length_c   1.000
_cell.angle_alpha   90.00
_cell.angle_beta   90.00
_cell.angle_gamma   90.00
#
_symmetry.space_group_name_H-M   'P 1'
#
loop_
_entity.id
_entity.type
_entity.pdbx_description
1 polymer ?
#
loop_
_entity_poly.entity_id
_entity_poly.type
_entity_poly.pdbx_seq_one_letter_code
_entity_poly.pdbx_strand_id
1 'polypeptide(L)'
;VSILQFVLGIALYYGPWSVLLDYVLPLAVCGLASLIKIVRVRNVNLYLGVIMSMVLKYLCHFASGAFLFGSYAPEGMHPVIYSLGYNLPYNLATLVVAYIAVTLLYPVLHKALRFSK
;
A
#
# COMPACT_ATOMS: atom_id res chain seq x y z
N VAL A 1 -2.74 9.70 8.23
CA VAL A 1 -2.59 8.37 8.89
C VAL A 1 -1.17 8.14 9.38
N SER A 2 -0.09 8.50 8.67
CA SER A 2 1.30 8.25 9.14
C SER A 2 1.62 8.95 10.47
N ILE A 3 1.33 10.25 10.61
CA ILE A 3 1.51 10.97 11.89
C ILE A 3 0.66 10.32 13.00
N LEU A 4 -0.56 9.91 12.67
CA LEU A 4 -1.46 9.26 13.62
C LEU A 4 -0.88 7.92 14.13
N GLN A 5 -0.16 7.16 13.29
CA GLN A 5 0.50 5.94 13.73
C GLN A 5 1.61 6.20 14.75
N PHE A 6 2.34 7.32 14.63
CA PHE A 6 3.30 7.75 15.65
C PHE A 6 2.62 8.26 16.92
N VAL A 7 1.58 9.08 16.80
CA VAL A 7 0.81 9.61 17.94
C VAL A 7 0.18 8.48 18.76
N LEU A 8 -0.34 7.45 18.09
CA LEU A 8 -0.95 6.28 18.74
C LEU A 8 0.08 5.26 19.24
N GLY A 9 1.39 5.52 19.08
CA GLY A 9 2.46 4.62 19.55
C GLY A 9 2.55 3.29 18.81
N ILE A 10 1.91 3.17 17.64
CA ILE A 10 1.89 1.95 16.82
C ILE A 10 3.06 1.90 15.85
N ALA A 11 3.59 3.06 15.47
CA ALA A 11 4.76 3.17 14.59
C ALA A 11 6.06 2.95 15.38
N LEU A 12 6.92 2.08 14.84
CA LEU A 12 8.27 1.86 15.32
C LEU A 12 9.27 2.69 14.51
N TYR A 13 10.21 3.33 15.21
CA TYR A 13 11.26 4.14 14.62
C TYR A 13 12.58 3.37 14.54
N TYR A 14 13.05 3.11 13.33
CA TYR A 14 14.38 2.51 13.05
C TYR A 14 15.33 3.45 12.31
N GLY A 15 15.00 4.74 12.24
CA GLY A 15 15.75 5.76 11.51
C GLY A 15 14.93 6.46 10.41
N PRO A 16 15.44 7.56 9.83
CA PRO A 16 14.71 8.38 8.87
C PRO A 16 14.23 7.60 7.64
N TRP A 17 15.03 6.65 7.16
CA TRP A 17 14.70 5.83 6.00
C TRP A 17 13.55 4.85 6.28
N SER A 18 13.46 4.29 7.49
CA SER A 18 12.30 3.46 7.87
C SER A 18 11.03 4.31 7.97
N VAL A 19 11.12 5.52 8.55
CA VAL A 19 9.97 6.45 8.58
C VAL A 19 9.46 6.73 7.17
N LEU A 20 10.38 7.01 6.24
CA LEU A 20 10.05 7.30 4.86
C LEU A 20 9.44 6.10 4.14
N LEU A 21 10.08 4.93 4.21
CA LEU A 21 9.73 3.75 3.42
C LEU A 21 8.59 2.90 4.02
N ASP A 22 8.37 2.95 5.34
CA ASP A 22 7.33 2.15 6.00
C ASP A 22 6.04 2.94 6.26
N TYR A 23 6.12 4.28 6.36
CA TYR A 23 4.99 5.10 6.80
C TYR A 23 4.62 6.23 5.83
N VAL A 24 5.58 7.04 5.41
CA VAL A 24 5.28 8.27 4.64
C VAL A 24 5.02 7.96 3.17
N LEU A 25 5.97 7.35 2.46
CA LEU A 25 5.84 7.05 1.03
C LEU A 25 4.71 6.05 0.74
N PRO A 26 4.58 4.90 1.45
CA PRO A 26 3.44 3.99 1.27
C PRO A 26 2.09 4.68 1.36
N LEU A 27 1.91 5.58 2.33
CA LEU A 27 0.64 6.30 2.49
C LEU A 27 0.45 7.32 1.36
N ALA A 28 1.50 8.05 1.01
CA ALA A 28 1.45 9.05 -0.06
C ALA A 28 1.01 8.40 -1.38
N VAL A 29 1.62 7.28 -1.78
CA VAL A 29 1.26 6.60 -3.04
C VAL A 29 -0.16 6.03 -3.02
N CYS A 30 -0.67 5.59 -1.85
CA CYS A 30 -2.08 5.24 -1.70
C CYS A 30 -3.01 6.44 -1.92
N GLY A 31 -2.64 7.63 -1.45
CA GLY A 31 -3.41 8.86 -1.67
C GLY A 31 -3.49 9.27 -3.15
N LEU A 32 -2.48 8.92 -3.94
CA LEU A 32 -2.43 9.22 -5.39
C LEU A 32 -3.29 8.27 -6.24
N ALA A 33 -3.86 7.20 -5.66
CA ALA A 33 -4.67 6.22 -6.39
C ALA A 33 -5.81 6.86 -7.20
N SER A 34 -6.43 7.92 -6.66
CA SER A 34 -7.57 8.61 -7.27
C SER A 34 -7.22 9.44 -8.50
N LEU A 35 -5.93 9.74 -8.72
CA LEU A 35 -5.47 10.47 -9.92
C LEU A 35 -5.51 9.59 -11.17
N ILE A 36 -5.50 8.27 -10.99
CA ILE A 36 -5.56 7.32 -12.10
C ILE A 36 -7.03 7.09 -12.48
N LYS A 37 -7.36 7.38 -13.73
CA LYS A 37 -8.73 7.24 -14.26
C LYS A 37 -9.19 5.79 -14.18
N ILE A 38 -10.47 5.61 -13.84
CA ILE A 38 -11.14 4.32 -13.88
C ILE A 38 -11.30 3.92 -15.35
N VAL A 39 -10.86 2.70 -15.69
CA VAL A 39 -10.97 2.15 -17.04
C VAL A 39 -12.16 1.22 -17.09
N ARG A 40 -13.06 1.40 -18.06
CA ARG A 40 -14.17 0.49 -18.28
C ARG A 40 -13.82 -0.51 -19.37
N VAL A 41 -13.93 -1.80 -19.05
CA VAL A 41 -13.77 -2.91 -20.00
C VAL A 41 -15.07 -3.68 -20.03
N ARG A 42 -15.79 -3.63 -21.16
CA ARG A 42 -17.15 -4.18 -21.29
C ARG A 42 -18.07 -3.62 -20.18
N ASN A 43 -18.60 -4.48 -19.32
CA ASN A 43 -19.48 -4.12 -18.21
C ASN A 43 -18.75 -4.04 -16.85
N VAL A 44 -17.42 -4.05 -16.84
CA VAL A 44 -16.60 -4.04 -15.61
C VAL A 44 -15.80 -2.74 -15.52
N ASN A 45 -15.84 -2.10 -14.35
CA ASN A 45 -14.95 -0.97 -14.04
C ASN A 45 -13.67 -1.51 -13.40
N LEU A 46 -12.51 -1.10 -13.94
CA LEU A 46 -11.19 -1.45 -13.44
C LEU A 46 -10.59 -0.27 -12.68
N TYR A 47 -10.25 -0.53 -11.42
CA TYR A 47 -9.67 0.45 -10.50
C TYR A 47 -8.15 0.37 -10.51
N LEU A 48 -7.54 0.68 -11.66
CA LEU A 48 -6.09 0.56 -11.87
C LEU A 48 -5.27 1.37 -10.86
N GLY A 49 -5.81 2.48 -10.36
CA GLY A 49 -5.19 3.28 -9.31
C GLY A 49 -4.91 2.48 -8.03
N VAL A 50 -5.83 1.60 -7.62
CA VAL A 50 -5.65 0.75 -6.44
C VAL A 50 -4.49 -0.22 -6.64
N ILE A 51 -4.42 -0.86 -7.81
CA ILE A 51 -3.36 -1.81 -8.16
C ILE A 51 -2.00 -1.10 -8.17
N MET A 52 -1.91 0.03 -8.89
CA MET A 52 -0.67 0.81 -8.99
C MET A 52 -0.17 1.29 -7.62
N SER A 53 -1.06 1.84 -6.79
CA SER A 53 -0.70 2.30 -5.45
C SER A 53 -0.25 1.17 -4.55
N MET A 54 -0.88 0.00 -4.61
CA MET A 54 -0.48 -1.16 -3.80
C MET A 54 0.86 -1.75 -4.25
N VAL A 55 1.15 -1.76 -5.55
CA VAL A 55 2.46 -2.16 -6.07
C VAL A 55 3.53 -1.19 -5.60
N LEU A 56 3.31 0.13 -5.72
CA LEU A 56 4.25 1.14 -5.23
C LEU A 56 4.47 1.03 -3.71
N LYS A 57 3.41 0.85 -2.93
CA LYS A 57 3.49 0.59 -1.49
C LYS A 57 4.33 -0.66 -1.19
N TYR A 58 4.09 -1.75 -1.91
CA TYR A 58 4.88 -2.98 -1.76
C TYR A 58 6.37 -2.72 -2.05
N LEU A 59 6.69 -1.97 -3.11
CA LEU A 59 8.09 -1.63 -3.43
C LEU A 59 8.76 -0.82 -2.32
N CYS A 60 8.04 0.08 -1.65
CA CYS A 60 8.55 0.79 -0.48
C CYS A 60 8.88 -0.17 0.68
N HIS A 61 7.96 -1.07 1.04
CA HIS A 61 8.19 -2.05 2.11
C HIS A 61 9.27 -3.09 1.75
N PHE A 62 9.33 -3.48 0.48
CA PHE A 62 10.40 -4.34 -0.04
C PHE A 62 11.76 -3.66 0.09
N ALA A 63 11.89 -2.39 -0.31
CA ALA A 63 13.13 -1.63 -0.15
C ALA A 63 13.50 -1.49 1.32
N SER A 64 12.53 -1.15 2.18
CA SER A 64 12.72 -1.08 3.63
C SER A 64 13.25 -2.41 4.18
N GLY A 65 12.60 -3.53 3.85
CA GLY A 65 13.00 -4.85 4.29
C GLY A 65 14.40 -5.25 3.83
N ALA A 66 14.75 -4.92 2.58
CA ALA A 66 16.04 -5.29 2.00
C ALA A 66 17.21 -4.47 2.55
N PHE A 67 17.00 -3.17 2.80
CA PHE A 67 18.07 -2.25 3.23
C PHE A 67 18.14 -2.03 4.74
N LEU A 68 17.03 -2.18 5.47
CA LEU A 68 16.93 -1.83 6.89
C LEU A 68 16.68 -3.04 7.80
N PHE A 69 16.03 -4.09 7.28
CA PHE A 69 15.64 -5.27 8.07
C PHE A 69 16.33 -6.56 7.62
N GLY A 70 17.47 -6.46 6.91
CA GLY A 70 18.23 -7.62 6.45
C GLY A 70 18.77 -8.51 7.57
N SER A 71 18.95 -7.96 8.77
CA SER A 71 19.38 -8.71 9.97
C SER A 71 18.33 -9.71 10.48
N TYR A 72 17.06 -9.58 10.05
CA TYR A 72 16.00 -10.54 10.36
C TYR A 72 15.96 -11.71 9.38
N ALA A 73 16.78 -11.69 8.32
CA ALA A 73 16.86 -12.79 7.38
C ALA A 73 17.42 -14.05 8.08
N PRO A 74 16.86 -15.24 7.81
CA PRO A 74 17.43 -16.52 8.26
C PRO A 74 18.90 -16.69 7.85
N GLU A 75 19.66 -17.45 8.63
CA GLU A 75 21.06 -17.76 8.30
C GLU A 75 21.19 -18.33 6.88
N GLY A 76 22.10 -17.76 6.09
CA GLY A 76 22.32 -18.13 4.70
C GLY A 76 21.32 -17.56 3.68
N MET A 77 20.28 -16.83 4.12
CA MET A 77 19.31 -16.19 3.21
C MET A 77 19.73 -14.76 2.85
N HIS A 78 19.77 -14.45 1.55
CA HIS A 78 20.08 -13.09 1.10
C HIS A 78 18.95 -12.10 1.49
N PRO A 79 19.26 -10.92 2.08
CA PRO A 79 18.26 -9.95 2.56
C PRO A 79 17.20 -9.54 1.54
N VAL A 80 17.58 -9.42 0.26
CA VAL A 80 16.63 -9.10 -0.82
C VAL A 80 15.59 -10.21 -1.00
N ILE A 81 16.00 -11.48 -0.94
CA ILE A 81 15.07 -12.62 -1.07
C ILE A 81 14.16 -12.69 0.15
N TYR A 82 14.74 -12.48 1.34
CA TYR A 82 13.98 -12.42 2.59
C TYR A 82 12.92 -11.32 2.52
N SER A 83 13.29 -10.10 2.14
CA SER A 83 12.37 -8.98 2.03
C SER A 83 11.26 -9.21 1.00
N LEU A 84 11.60 -9.80 -0.16
CA LEU A 84 10.62 -10.13 -1.20
C LEU A 84 9.58 -11.12 -0.67
N GLY A 85 10.04 -12.24 -0.08
CA GLY A 85 9.17 -13.28 0.47
C GLY A 85 8.36 -12.82 1.68
N TYR A 86 8.94 -12.01 2.55
CA TYR A 86 8.28 -11.49 3.75
C TYR A 86 7.20 -10.47 3.39
N ASN A 87 7.49 -9.55 2.47
CA ASN A 87 6.59 -8.44 2.17
C ASN A 87 5.45 -8.79 1.21
N LEU A 88 5.63 -9.76 0.32
CA LEU A 88 4.68 -10.02 -0.76
C LEU A 88 3.32 -10.56 -0.25
N PRO A 89 3.25 -11.56 0.64
CA PRO A 89 1.99 -12.21 0.99
C PRO A 89 0.97 -11.25 1.63
N TYR A 90 1.39 -10.46 2.61
CA TYR A 90 0.47 -9.55 3.30
C TYR A 90 0.10 -8.33 2.42
N ASN A 91 1.01 -7.84 1.57
CA ASN A 91 0.69 -6.77 0.64
C ASN A 91 -0.27 -7.24 -0.46
N LEU A 92 -0.11 -8.48 -0.94
CA LEU A 92 -1.03 -9.09 -1.89
C LEU A 92 -2.42 -9.29 -1.27
N ALA A 93 -2.49 -9.80 -0.03
CA ALA A 93 -3.77 -9.89 0.70
C ALA A 93 -4.42 -8.52 0.87
N THR A 94 -3.64 -7.50 1.25
CA THR A 94 -4.11 -6.11 1.37
C THR A 94 -4.63 -5.58 0.03
N LEU A 95 -3.95 -5.88 -1.08
CA LEU A 95 -4.38 -5.49 -2.42
C LEU A 95 -5.73 -6.10 -2.76
N VAL A 96 -5.91 -7.41 -2.54
CA VAL A 96 -7.17 -8.10 -2.81
C VAL A 96 -8.32 -7.47 -2.03
N VAL A 97 -8.12 -7.27 -0.71
CA VAL A 97 -9.13 -6.64 0.15
C VAL A 97 -9.44 -5.21 -0.28
N ALA A 98 -8.41 -4.40 -0.53
CA ALA A 98 -8.59 -3.01 -0.96
C ALA A 98 -9.31 -2.91 -2.31
N TYR A 99 -8.97 -3.78 -3.26
CA TYR A 99 -9.60 -3.80 -4.57
C TYR A 99 -11.09 -4.19 -4.50
N ILE A 100 -11.42 -5.21 -3.70
CA ILE A 100 -12.81 -5.60 -3.44
C ILE A 100 -13.56 -4.45 -2.76
N ALA A 101 -12.99 -3.87 -1.70
CA ALA A 101 -13.61 -2.77 -0.97
C ALA A 101 -13.90 -1.56 -1.88
N VAL A 102 -12.94 -1.14 -2.71
CA VAL A 102 -13.13 -0.03 -3.65
C VAL A 102 -14.19 -0.36 -4.71
N THR A 103 -14.21 -1.59 -5.22
CA THR A 103 -15.20 -2.03 -6.20
C THR A 103 -16.63 -1.96 -5.65
N LEU A 104 -16.82 -2.29 -4.37
CA LEU A 104 -18.12 -2.25 -3.72
C LEU A 104 -18.52 -0.83 -3.28
N LEU A 105 -17.58 -0.05 -2.74
CA LEU A 105 -17.86 1.24 -2.11
C LEU A 105 -17.90 2.41 -3.10
N TYR A 106 -17.07 2.39 -4.14
CA TYR A 106 -16.96 3.52 -5.08
C TYR A 106 -18.30 3.90 -5.74
N PRO A 107 -19.13 2.95 -6.24
CA PRO A 107 -20.42 3.30 -6.84
C PRO A 107 -21.38 3.97 -5.85
N VAL A 108 -21.40 3.50 -4.61
CA VAL A 108 -22.24 4.04 -3.53
C VAL A 108 -21.80 5.46 -3.17
N LEU A 109 -20.50 5.64 -2.96
CA LEU A 109 -19.93 6.94 -2.60
C LEU A 109 -20.09 7.96 -3.73
N HIS A 110 -19.80 7.57 -4.97
CA HIS A 110 -19.95 8.44 -6.14
C HIS A 110 -21.41 8.88 -6.33
N LYS A 111 -22.37 8.00 -6.03
CA LYS A 111 -23.79 8.36 -6.04
C LYS A 111 -24.10 9.38 -4.94
N ALA A 112 -23.71 9.10 -3.69
CA ALA A 112 -23.96 10.00 -2.54
C ALA A 112 -23.36 11.40 -2.73
N LEU A 113 -22.13 11.49 -3.23
CA LEU A 113 -21.45 12.77 -3.49
C LEU A 113 -22.13 13.62 -4.57
N ARG A 114 -22.86 12.98 -5.50
CA ARG A 114 -23.65 13.69 -6.52
C ARG A 114 -24.98 14.23 -6.00
N PHE A 115 -25.54 13.64 -4.94
CA PHE A 115 -26.77 14.14 -4.31
C PHE A 115 -26.53 15.33 -3.37
N SER A 116 -25.28 15.55 -2.95
CA SER A 116 -24.89 16.66 -2.07
C SER A 116 -24.56 17.95 -2.84
N LYS A 117 -24.64 17.93 -4.17
CA LYS A 117 -24.50 19.10 -5.05
C LYS A 117 -25.85 19.43 -5.67
#